data_AF-A0A963ZY82-F1
#
_entry.id   AF-A0A963ZY82-F1
#
_cell.length_a   1.000
_cell.length_b   1.000
_cell.length_c   1.000
_cell.angle_alpha   90.00
_cell.angle_beta   90.00
_cell.angle_gamma   90.00
#
_symmetry.space_group_name_H-M   'P 1'
#
loop_
_entity.id
_entity.type
_entity.pdbx_description
1 polymer ?
#
loop_
_entity_poly.entity_id
_entity_poly.type
_entity_poly.pdbx_seq_one_letter_code
_entity_poly.pdbx_strand_id
1 'polypeptide(L)'
;MTSITTGKNGEIWVGTWMDGLNYLDPYDGTICQYSYSPDNSTGLSSNTINALALDKDGKLWIATTNGLNCLDTKTGVFKRFLNDPNDDSSISF
;
A
#
# COMPACT_ATOMS: atom_id res chain seq x y z
N MET A 1 0.10 -12.67 -7.31
CA MET A 1 -0.47 -11.35 -7.62
C MET A 1 -1.92 -11.37 -7.17
N THR A 2 -2.35 -10.39 -6.39
CA THR A 2 -3.75 -10.26 -5.93
C THR A 2 -4.49 -9.12 -6.54
N SER A 3 -3.77 -8.04 -6.80
CA SER A 3 -4.36 -6.78 -7.20
C SER A 3 -3.35 -6.04 -8.06
N ILE A 4 -3.89 -5.27 -8.99
CA ILE A 4 -3.15 -4.39 -9.87
C ILE A 4 -3.96 -3.11 -10.00
N THR A 5 -3.29 -1.95 -9.93
CA THR A 5 -3.89 -0.66 -10.27
C THR A 5 -2.87 0.17 -11.04
N THR A 6 -3.38 1.07 -11.88
CA THR A 6 -2.55 1.95 -12.70
C THR A 6 -2.80 3.41 -12.37
N GLY A 7 -1.74 4.21 -12.46
CA GLY A 7 -1.79 5.67 -12.39
C GLY A 7 -2.05 6.32 -13.74
N LYS A 8 -2.26 7.64 -13.72
CA LYS A 8 -2.56 8.41 -14.92
C LYS A 8 -1.36 8.59 -15.84
N ASN A 9 -0.13 8.43 -15.35
CA ASN A 9 1.10 8.60 -16.12
C ASN A 9 1.78 7.26 -16.44
N GLY A 10 1.03 6.16 -16.36
CA GLY A 10 1.54 4.81 -16.65
C GLY A 10 2.15 4.10 -15.46
N GLU A 11 2.09 4.68 -14.25
CA GLU A 11 2.51 4.02 -13.02
C GLU A 11 1.79 2.68 -12.84
N ILE A 12 2.51 1.60 -12.52
CA ILE A 12 1.89 0.30 -12.23
C ILE A 12 2.17 -0.09 -10.79
N TRP A 13 1.10 -0.41 -10.07
CA TRP A 13 1.16 -0.88 -8.70
C TRP A 13 0.62 -2.29 -8.62
N VAL A 14 1.38 -3.20 -8.01
CA VAL A 14 1.07 -4.62 -7.94
C VAL A 14 1.11 -5.11 -6.50
N GLY A 15 -0.02 -5.61 -6.01
CA GLY A 15 -0.15 -6.25 -4.72
C GLY A 15 0.16 -7.75 -4.79
N THR A 16 0.84 -8.27 -3.78
CA THR A 16 1.21 -9.69 -3.69
C THR A 16 0.72 -10.32 -2.39
N TRP A 17 0.77 -11.66 -2.29
CA TRP A 17 0.37 -12.38 -1.08
C TRP A 17 1.44 -12.34 0.03
N MET A 18 2.72 -12.28 -0.33
CA MET A 18 3.82 -12.50 0.61
C MET A 18 4.94 -11.46 0.54
N ASP A 19 5.03 -10.72 -0.57
CA ASP A 19 6.16 -9.84 -0.87
C ASP A 19 5.77 -8.35 -0.85
N GLY A 20 4.59 -8.02 -0.34
CA GLY A 20 4.12 -6.65 -0.23
C GLY A 20 3.72 -6.04 -1.58
N LEU A 21 4.07 -4.76 -1.73
CA LEU A 21 3.69 -3.90 -2.85
C LEU A 21 4.87 -3.70 -3.79
N ASN A 22 4.66 -3.89 -5.08
CA ASN A 22 5.64 -3.54 -6.10
C ASN A 22 5.13 -2.34 -6.90
N TYR A 23 6.02 -1.39 -7.16
CA TYR A 23 5.82 -0.25 -8.03
C TYR A 23 6.76 -0.39 -9.23
N LEU A 24 6.22 -0.23 -10.43
CA LEU A 24 7.02 -0.12 -11.65
C LEU A 24 6.99 1.34 -12.10
N ASP A 25 8.17 1.95 -12.14
CA ASP A 25 8.37 3.27 -12.70
C ASP A 25 8.20 3.21 -14.23
N PRO A 26 7.25 3.98 -14.81
CA PRO A 26 6.99 3.91 -16.25
C PRO A 26 8.05 4.58 -17.10
N TYR A 27 8.94 5.39 -16.53
CA TYR A 27 9.91 6.18 -17.28
C TYR A 27 11.19 5.40 -17.56
N ASP A 28 11.71 4.70 -16.57
CA ASP A 28 12.97 3.96 -16.68
C ASP A 28 12.82 2.44 -16.46
N GLY A 29 11.63 1.98 -16.09
CA GLY A 29 11.33 0.56 -15.84
C GLY A 29 11.85 0.05 -14.49
N THR A 30 12.29 0.93 -13.60
CA THR A 30 12.76 0.55 -12.26
C THR A 30 11.62 -0.07 -11.45
N ILE A 31 11.90 -1.14 -10.73
CA ILE A 31 10.97 -1.76 -9.79
C ILE A 31 11.36 -1.38 -8.37
N CYS A 32 10.42 -0.77 -7.64
CA CYS A 32 10.54 -0.49 -6.22
C CYS A 32 9.63 -1.42 -5.43
N GLN A 33 10.18 -2.16 -4.46
CA GLN A 33 9.42 -3.02 -3.58
C GLN A 33 9.25 -2.36 -2.21
N TYR A 34 8.01 -2.35 -1.72
CA TYR A 34 7.69 -2.01 -0.34
C TYR A 34 7.27 -3.29 0.39
N SER A 35 7.99 -3.61 1.46
CA SER A 35 7.71 -4.75 2.33
C SER A 35 7.47 -4.29 3.77
N TYR A 36 6.72 -5.10 4.51
CA TYR A 36 6.55 -4.98 5.94
C TYR A 36 7.89 -5.19 6.64
N SER A 37 8.20 -4.30 7.59
CA SER A 37 9.28 -4.46 8.53
C SER A 37 8.75 -4.12 9.93
N PRO A 38 9.00 -4.95 10.96
CA PRO A 38 8.56 -4.70 12.33
C PRO A 38 9.17 -3.42 12.91
N ASP A 39 10.37 -3.04 12.46
CA ASP A 39 11.09 -1.85 12.95
C ASP A 39 10.68 -0.55 12.23
N ASN A 40 9.88 -0.65 11.17
CA ASN A 40 9.40 0.50 10.42
C ASN A 40 7.90 0.70 10.68
N SER A 41 7.54 1.65 11.53
CA SER A 41 6.13 2.01 11.78
C SER A 41 5.50 2.84 10.65
N THR A 42 6.32 3.35 9.73
CA THR A 42 5.96 4.21 8.59
C THR A 42 6.01 3.48 7.24
N GLY A 43 5.81 2.17 7.23
CA GLY A 43 5.74 1.33 6.02
C GLY A 43 4.41 0.58 5.90
N LEU A 44 4.38 -0.48 5.09
CA LEU A 44 3.23 -1.40 5.04
C LEU A 44 2.98 -2.07 6.38
N SER A 45 1.73 -2.27 6.77
CA SER A 45 1.36 -2.98 8.01
C SER A 45 1.36 -4.52 7.88
N SER A 46 1.36 -5.05 6.65
CA SER A 46 1.51 -6.47 6.33
C SER A 46 1.96 -6.62 4.88
N ASN A 47 2.65 -7.73 4.58
CA ASN A 47 3.05 -8.09 3.21
C ASN A 47 1.91 -8.65 2.36
N THR A 48 0.83 -9.12 2.98
CA THR A 48 -0.31 -9.66 2.25
C THR A 48 -1.24 -8.52 1.84
N ILE A 49 -1.23 -8.18 0.56
CA ILE A 49 -2.07 -7.14 -0.03
C ILE A 49 -3.31 -7.78 -0.62
N ASN A 50 -4.47 -7.36 -0.13
CA ASN A 50 -5.78 -7.86 -0.56
C ASN A 50 -6.38 -7.00 -1.68
N ALA A 51 -6.20 -5.68 -1.60
CA ALA A 51 -6.71 -4.75 -2.60
C ALA A 51 -5.88 -3.47 -2.68
N LEU A 52 -5.95 -2.83 -3.85
CA LEU A 52 -5.33 -1.55 -4.14
C LEU A 52 -6.36 -0.61 -4.74
N ALA A 53 -6.35 0.65 -4.33
CA ALA A 53 -7.15 1.71 -4.94
C ALA A 53 -6.36 3.02 -4.98
N LEU A 54 -6.10 3.53 -6.17
CA LEU A 54 -5.46 4.82 -6.36
C LEU A 54 -6.54 5.90 -6.48
N ASP A 55 -6.47 6.92 -5.62
CA ASP A 55 -7.39 8.06 -5.68
C ASP A 55 -6.92 9.13 -6.69
N LYS A 56 -7.80 10.10 -6.94
CA LYS A 56 -7.55 11.20 -7.88
C LYS A 56 -6.44 12.17 -7.44
N ASP A 57 -6.11 12.20 -6.15
CA ASP A 57 -5.15 13.14 -5.56
C ASP A 57 -3.73 12.54 -5.49
N GLY A 58 -3.60 11.26 -5.85
CA GLY A 58 -2.34 10.52 -5.88
C GLY A 58 -2.07 9.74 -4.60
N LYS A 59 -3.10 9.39 -3.83
CA LYS A 59 -2.96 8.49 -2.69
C LYS A 59 -3.34 7.07 -3.09
N LEU A 60 -2.44 6.14 -2.81
CA LEU A 60 -2.68 4.72 -2.98
C LEU A 60 -3.16 4.12 -1.66
N TRP A 61 -4.41 3.69 -1.65
CA TRP A 61 -5.00 2.93 -0.57
C TRP A 61 -4.69 1.44 -0.75
N ILE A 62 -4.15 0.84 0.29
CA ILE A 62 -3.59 -0.52 0.28
C ILE A 62 -4.23 -1.29 1.43
N ALA A 63 -5.22 -2.13 1.08
CA ALA A 63 -5.85 -3.01 2.04
C ALA A 63 -4.94 -4.22 2.26
N THR A 64 -4.52 -4.44 3.50
CA THR A 64 -3.70 -5.59 3.88
C THR A 64 -4.45 -6.51 4.82
N THR A 65 -3.87 -7.66 5.16
CA THR A 65 -4.42 -8.53 6.22
C THR A 65 -4.37 -7.91 7.62
N ASN A 66 -3.57 -6.86 7.82
CA ASN A 66 -3.44 -6.18 9.11
C ASN A 66 -3.72 -4.68 8.96
N GLY A 67 -4.95 -4.34 8.59
CA GLY A 67 -5.42 -2.96 8.44
C GLY A 67 -5.16 -2.34 7.07
N LEU A 68 -5.43 -1.04 7.01
CA LEU A 68 -5.39 -0.23 5.79
C LEU A 68 -4.16 0.69 5.80
N ASN A 69 -3.47 0.80 4.67
CA ASN A 69 -2.35 1.72 4.50
C ASN A 69 -2.72 2.75 3.43
N CYS A 70 -2.24 3.98 3.61
CA CYS A 70 -2.35 5.04 2.62
C CYS A 70 -0.93 5.51 2.29
N LEU A 71 -0.51 5.31 1.05
CA LEU A 71 0.75 5.82 0.51
C LEU A 71 0.48 7.08 -0.29
N ASP A 72 1.11 8.19 0.08
CA ASP A 72 1.18 9.36 -0.80
C ASP A 72 2.25 9.08 -1.88
N THR A 73 1.82 8.89 -3.12
CA THR A 73 2.70 8.47 -4.23
C THR A 73 3.72 9.53 -4.63
N LYS A 74 3.51 10.80 -4.26
CA LYS A 74 4.42 11.91 -4.59
C LYS A 74 5.55 12.02 -3.57
N THR A 75 5.26 11.72 -2.31
CA THR A 75 6.22 11.87 -1.21
C THR A 75 6.80 10.55 -0.72
N GLY A 76 6.18 9.42 -1.07
CA GLY A 76 6.59 8.09 -0.59
C GLY A 76 6.19 7.81 0.86
N VAL A 77 5.42 8.69 1.50
CA VAL A 77 5.06 8.58 2.92
C VAL A 77 3.85 7.67 3.11
N PHE A 78 3.97 6.71 4.04
CA PHE A 78 2.86 5.86 4.45
C PHE A 78 2.18 6.40 5.72
N LYS A 79 0.87 6.19 5.77
CA LYS A 79 0.06 6.24 6.99
C LYS A 79 -0.67 4.91 7.18
N ARG A 80 -0.57 4.34 8.38
CA ARG A 80 -1.29 3.12 8.77
C ARG A 80 -2.60 3.47 9.47
N PHE A 81 -3.64 2.71 9.17
CA PHE A 81 -4.91 2.70 9.86
C PHE A 81 -5.13 1.25 10.30
N LEU A 82 -4.71 0.95 11.52
CA LEU A 82 -4.80 -0.38 12.10
C LEU A 82 -6.16 -0.56 12.77
N ASN A 83 -6.66 -1.80 12.76
CA ASN A 83 -7.75 -2.18 13.62
C ASN A 83 -7.19 -2.35 15.04
N ASP A 84 -7.70 -1.58 15.99
CA ASP A 84 -7.47 -1.82 17.41
C ASP A 84 -8.80 -2.31 18.00
N PRO A 85 -8.92 -3.60 18.35
CA PRO A 85 -10.15 -4.16 18.87
C PRO A 85 -10.57 -3.59 20.24
N ASN A 86 -9.74 -2.74 20.87
CA ASN A 86 -10.07 -2.03 22.11
C ASN A 86 -10.33 -0.53 21.91
N ASP A 87 -10.25 -0.03 20.67
CA ASP A 87 -10.56 1.36 20.30
C ASP A 87 -11.70 1.37 19.27
N ASP A 88 -12.90 1.71 19.74
CA ASP A 88 -14.12 1.84 18.93
C ASP A 88 -14.03 2.91 17.82
N SER A 89 -12.99 3.76 17.84
CA SER A 89 -12.71 4.72 16.76
C SER A 89 -11.79 4.17 15.67
N SER A 90 -11.25 2.97 15.86
CA SER A 90 -10.42 2.30 14.87
C SER A 90 -11.29 1.69 13.75
N ILE A 91 -10.75 1.68 12.53
CA ILE A 91 -11.49 1.21 11.36
C ILE A 91 -11.57 -0.32 11.45
N SER A 92 -12.74 -0.86 11.75
CA SER A 92 -13.07 -2.29 11.61
C SER A 92 -13.61 -2.58 10.22
N PHE A 93 -13.05 -3.58 9.55
CA PHE A 93 -13.60 -4.15 8.31
C PHE A 93 -14.31 -5.47 8.62
#